data_AF-A0A428WSS5-F1
#
_entry.id   AF-A0A428WSS5-F1
#
_cell.length_a   1.000
_cell.length_b   1.000
_cell.length_c   1.000
_cell.angle_alpha   90.00
_cell.angle_beta   90.00
_cell.angle_gamma   90.00
#
_symmetry.space_group_name_H-M   'P 1'
#
loop_
_entity.id
_entity.type
_entity.pdbx_description
1 polymer ?
#
loop_
_entity_poly.entity_id
_entity_poly.type
_entity_poly.pdbx_seq_one_letter_code
_entity_poly.pdbx_strand_id
1 'polypeptide(L)'
;MARNPLVSFFTLAFALSWIAWTPYILGKTGLGVEPDFDFPKILGTTQLLGVLPGAYLGPILAAFIVTAAAHGRPGLRRWAGRLLKWNVNWRWYAGSILGVPAALVVTSFVLNGGDIHLPSAMVFVALVPGLVLQLVTTGLAEEPGWRDFALPHLQPKFGPLRGTLILGPLWGLWHVPLFFSEWGHWPEVTVWTIVEFIATTTLFSILMTWVFNRSGESLPIAMLVHTSVNNTMSIAWTELFPSTTVDDIALTFLVSSGVAAAVVVIATRGRLGYRSPEVPASAPALPGR
;
A
#
# COMPACT_ATOMS: atom_id res chain seq x y z
N MET A 1 24.15 5.95 2.91
CA MET A 1 23.18 5.37 1.96
C MET A 1 23.63 4.02 1.39
N ALA A 2 24.74 3.94 0.66
CA ALA A 2 25.16 2.67 0.01
C ALA A 2 25.42 1.48 0.95
N ARG A 3 25.95 1.73 2.17
CA ARG A 3 26.23 0.66 3.15
C ARG A 3 24.99 0.07 3.82
N ASN A 4 23.94 0.87 4.00
CA ASN A 4 22.70 0.49 4.70
C ASN A 4 21.47 1.04 3.95
N PRO A 5 21.14 0.50 2.76
CA PRO A 5 20.10 1.05 1.90
C PRO A 5 18.70 1.02 2.56
N LEU A 6 18.35 -0.06 3.25
CA LEU A 6 17.06 -0.19 3.95
C LEU A 6 16.88 0.85 5.05
N VAL A 7 17.87 1.00 5.94
CA VAL A 7 17.82 1.99 7.03
C VAL A 7 17.72 3.40 6.44
N SER A 8 18.56 3.71 5.45
CA SER A 8 18.53 5.03 4.79
C SER A 8 17.18 5.33 4.15
N PHE A 9 16.56 4.33 3.52
CA PHE A 9 15.25 4.45 2.91
C PHE A 9 14.16 4.72 3.94
N PHE A 10 14.03 3.89 4.98
CA PHE A 10 12.98 4.09 5.99
C PHE A 10 13.15 5.41 6.73
N THR A 11 14.38 5.80 7.09
CA THR A 11 14.65 7.10 7.73
C THR A 11 14.22 8.26 6.83
N LEU A 12 14.59 8.25 5.55
CA LEU A 12 14.20 9.31 4.61
C LEU A 12 12.69 9.32 4.35
N ALA A 13 12.08 8.16 4.11
CA ALA A 13 10.66 8.05 3.81
C ALA A 13 9.82 8.61 4.97
N PHE A 14 10.16 8.24 6.22
CA PHE A 14 9.49 8.74 7.41
C PHE A 14 9.73 10.24 7.60
N ALA A 15 11.00 10.67 7.61
CA ALA A 15 11.34 12.07 7.86
C ALA A 15 10.69 13.02 6.84
N LEU A 16 10.79 12.72 5.55
CA LEU A 16 10.24 13.58 4.49
C LEU A 16 8.70 13.64 4.55
N SER A 17 8.03 12.51 4.82
CA SER A 17 6.57 12.48 4.93
C SER A 17 6.07 13.23 6.17
N TRP A 18 6.69 12.98 7.32
CA TRP A 18 6.25 13.54 8.59
C TRP A 18 6.49 15.06 8.62
N ILE A 19 7.59 15.53 8.05
CA ILE A 19 7.83 16.97 7.84
C ILE A 19 6.74 17.55 6.93
N ALA A 20 6.46 16.91 5.80
CA ALA A 20 5.45 17.40 4.86
C ALA A 20 4.02 17.39 5.41
N TRP A 21 3.69 16.46 6.31
CA TRP A 21 2.37 16.38 6.96
C TRP A 21 2.25 17.28 8.20
N THR A 22 3.35 17.83 8.71
CA THR A 22 3.31 18.70 9.90
C THR A 22 2.28 19.83 9.77
N PRO A 23 2.21 20.59 8.65
CA PRO A 23 1.20 21.65 8.51
C PRO A 23 -0.24 21.12 8.47
N TYR A 24 -0.46 19.94 7.89
CA TYR A 24 -1.77 19.26 7.84
C TYR A 24 -2.24 18.78 9.22
N ILE A 25 -1.29 18.36 10.07
CA ILE A 25 -1.58 17.89 11.42
C ILE A 25 -1.76 19.07 12.38
N LEU A 26 -0.95 20.12 12.27
CA LEU A 26 -1.00 21.28 13.18
C LEU A 26 -2.12 22.27 12.82
N GLY A 27 -2.58 22.31 11.56
CA GLY A 27 -3.63 23.22 11.10
C GLY A 27 -5.04 22.83 11.56
N LYS A 28 -6.05 23.49 10.95
CA LYS A 28 -7.49 23.23 11.21
C LYS A 28 -7.92 21.80 10.96
N THR A 29 -7.22 21.10 10.06
CA THR A 29 -7.49 19.71 9.69
C THR A 29 -7.04 18.70 10.76
N GLY A 30 -6.45 19.12 11.88
CA GLY A 30 -6.01 18.21 12.94
C GLY A 30 -6.00 18.80 14.33
N LEU A 31 -4.82 18.95 14.93
CA LEU A 31 -4.64 19.38 16.32
C LEU A 31 -5.11 20.82 16.59
N GLY A 32 -5.30 21.64 15.55
CA GLY A 32 -5.78 23.01 15.69
C GLY A 32 -4.81 23.96 16.39
N VAL A 33 -3.51 23.64 16.37
CA VAL A 33 -2.43 24.47 16.95
C VAL A 33 -2.25 25.76 16.17
N GLU A 34 -2.36 25.69 14.84
CA GLU A 34 -2.37 26.84 13.94
C GLU A 34 -3.77 26.99 13.33
N PRO A 35 -4.70 27.62 14.04
CA PRO A 35 -6.11 27.65 13.65
C PRO A 35 -6.37 28.53 12.44
N ASP A 36 -5.42 29.30 11.92
CA ASP A 36 -5.60 30.10 10.70
C ASP A 36 -5.15 29.35 9.44
N PHE A 37 -4.46 28.22 9.59
CA PHE A 37 -3.98 27.40 8.48
C PHE A 37 -4.96 26.28 8.13
N ASP A 38 -5.41 26.26 6.88
CA ASP A 38 -6.38 25.29 6.36
C ASP A 38 -5.98 24.81 4.97
N PHE A 39 -6.44 23.61 4.60
CA PHE A 39 -6.21 23.03 3.28
C PHE A 39 -7.47 23.15 2.41
N PRO A 40 -7.36 23.68 1.18
CA PRO A 40 -8.48 23.72 0.26
C PRO A 40 -9.01 22.31 -0.04
N LYS A 41 -10.34 22.15 -0.03
CA LYS A 41 -10.99 20.91 -0.43
C LYS A 41 -11.00 20.79 -1.96
N ILE A 42 -10.46 19.70 -2.46
CA ILE A 42 -10.54 19.32 -3.88
C ILE A 42 -11.31 18.00 -3.95
N LEU A 43 -12.35 17.94 -4.79
CA LEU A 43 -13.27 16.79 -4.85
C LEU A 43 -13.88 16.43 -3.49
N GLY A 44 -14.16 17.45 -2.67
CA GLY A 44 -14.78 17.28 -1.34
C GLY A 44 -13.81 16.86 -0.22
N THR A 45 -12.52 16.70 -0.50
CA THR A 45 -11.52 16.24 0.48
C THR A 45 -10.30 17.16 0.54
N THR A 46 -9.69 17.30 1.72
CA THR A 46 -8.41 18.01 1.91
C THR A 46 -7.20 17.12 1.61
N GLN A 47 -7.40 15.79 1.54
CA GLN A 47 -6.31 14.82 1.47
C GLN A 47 -5.41 14.98 0.25
N LEU A 48 -5.94 15.47 -0.87
CA LEU A 48 -5.16 15.72 -2.08
C LEU A 48 -4.09 16.81 -1.90
N LEU A 49 -4.33 17.80 -1.03
CA LEU A 49 -3.35 18.85 -0.76
C LEU A 49 -2.64 18.64 0.58
N GLY A 50 -3.31 18.02 1.55
CA GLY A 50 -2.79 17.80 2.90
C GLY A 50 -1.94 16.53 3.04
N VAL A 51 -2.42 15.40 2.51
CA VAL A 51 -1.79 14.08 2.68
C VAL A 51 -0.86 13.75 1.51
N LEU A 52 -1.27 14.07 0.28
CA LEU A 52 -0.54 13.68 -0.92
C LEU A 52 0.92 14.16 -0.98
N PRO A 53 1.28 15.39 -0.54
CA PRO A 53 2.67 15.83 -0.58
C PRO A 53 3.60 14.93 0.24
N GLY A 54 3.21 14.53 1.46
CA GLY A 54 4.01 13.60 2.26
C GLY A 54 4.06 12.19 1.66
N ALA A 55 2.96 11.73 1.07
CA ALA A 55 2.95 10.45 0.34
C ALA A 55 3.94 10.44 -0.84
N TYR A 56 4.06 11.53 -1.60
CA TYR A 56 5.01 11.61 -2.71
C TYR A 56 6.46 11.90 -2.28
N LEU A 57 6.66 12.71 -1.25
CA LEU A 57 8.01 13.03 -0.75
C LEU A 57 8.61 11.90 0.09
N GLY A 58 7.77 11.01 0.63
CA GLY A 58 8.22 9.89 1.45
C GLY A 58 8.75 8.71 0.63
N PRO A 59 7.93 7.70 0.32
CA PRO A 59 8.42 6.41 -0.13
C PRO A 59 9.03 6.48 -1.54
N ILE A 60 8.35 7.06 -2.52
CA ILE A 60 8.88 7.14 -3.90
C ILE A 60 10.15 7.99 -3.99
N LEU A 61 10.18 9.18 -3.37
CA LEU A 61 11.36 10.06 -3.40
C LEU A 61 12.53 9.47 -2.58
N ALA A 62 12.28 8.88 -1.42
CA ALA A 62 13.33 8.19 -0.66
C ALA A 62 13.92 7.01 -1.45
N ALA A 63 13.08 6.21 -2.11
CA ALA A 63 13.54 5.12 -2.98
C ALA A 63 14.39 5.64 -4.14
N PHE A 64 13.96 6.74 -4.77
CA PHE A 64 14.73 7.40 -5.83
C PHE A 64 16.12 7.85 -5.32
N ILE A 65 16.17 8.61 -4.22
CA ILE A 65 17.42 9.15 -3.66
C ILE A 65 18.38 8.01 -3.29
N VAL A 66 17.90 7.00 -2.56
CA VAL A 66 18.75 5.90 -2.11
C VAL A 66 19.21 5.04 -3.28
N THR A 67 18.34 4.77 -4.26
CA THR A 67 18.71 4.02 -5.47
C THR A 67 19.74 4.77 -6.30
N ALA A 68 19.54 6.09 -6.50
CA ALA A 68 20.49 6.93 -7.22
C ALA A 68 21.87 6.93 -6.54
N ALA A 69 21.90 7.09 -5.21
CA ALA A 69 23.13 7.13 -4.43
C ALA A 69 23.85 5.78 -4.34
N ALA A 70 23.12 4.65 -4.28
CA ALA A 70 23.71 3.33 -4.12
C ALA A 70 24.06 2.63 -5.45
N HIS A 71 23.28 2.87 -6.50
CA HIS A 71 23.32 2.09 -7.74
C HIS A 71 23.32 2.95 -9.03
N GLY A 72 23.30 4.27 -8.90
CA GLY A 72 23.37 5.20 -10.03
C GLY A 72 22.26 5.00 -11.07
N ARG A 73 22.55 5.45 -12.30
CA ARG A 73 21.63 5.36 -13.45
C ARG A 73 21.16 3.92 -13.75
N PRO A 74 22.02 2.88 -13.72
CA PRO A 74 21.57 1.51 -13.95
C PRO A 74 20.57 1.01 -12.89
N GLY A 75 20.77 1.38 -11.62
CA GLY A 75 19.82 1.09 -10.55
C GLY A 75 18.46 1.72 -10.79
N LEU A 76 18.44 3.02 -11.11
CA LEU A 76 17.21 3.76 -11.39
C LEU A 76 16.45 3.19 -12.59
N ARG A 77 17.15 2.80 -13.66
CA ARG A 77 16.50 2.17 -14.83
C ARG A 77 15.84 0.84 -14.49
N ARG A 78 16.46 0.03 -13.61
CA ARG A 78 15.87 -1.25 -13.17
C ARG A 78 14.65 -1.04 -12.28
N TRP A 79 14.72 -0.09 -11.35
CA TRP A 79 13.62 0.29 -10.45
C TRP A 79 12.44 0.85 -11.25
N ALA A 80 12.66 1.92 -12.04
CA ALA A 80 11.62 2.49 -12.90
C ALA A 80 11.09 1.52 -13.96
N GLY A 81 11.89 0.53 -14.38
CA GLY A 81 11.45 -0.49 -15.33
C GLY A 81 10.27 -1.34 -14.82
N ARG A 82 10.13 -1.51 -13.50
CA ARG A 82 9.03 -2.30 -12.92
C ARG A 82 7.70 -1.56 -12.92
N LEU A 83 7.70 -0.22 -12.91
CA LEU A 83 6.50 0.62 -13.15
C LEU A 83 5.87 0.38 -14.52
N LEU A 84 6.65 -0.09 -15.49
CA LEU A 84 6.20 -0.31 -16.86
C LEU A 84 5.90 -1.78 -17.17
N LYS A 85 5.91 -2.66 -16.16
CA LYS A 85 5.72 -4.10 -16.32
C LYS A 85 4.24 -4.50 -16.40
N TRP A 86 3.58 -4.11 -17.49
CA TRP A 86 2.17 -4.43 -17.76
C TRP A 86 1.96 -5.77 -18.47
N ASN A 87 3.00 -6.37 -19.04
CA ASN A 87 2.88 -7.68 -19.69
C ASN A 87 2.82 -8.80 -18.64
N VAL A 88 1.63 -8.98 -18.06
CA VAL A 88 1.31 -9.94 -17.00
C VAL A 88 0.05 -10.69 -17.39
N ASN A 89 -0.09 -11.95 -16.95
CA ASN A 89 -1.29 -12.74 -17.21
C ASN A 89 -2.57 -12.01 -16.74
N TRP A 90 -3.59 -11.97 -17.60
CA TRP A 90 -4.85 -11.23 -17.38
C TRP A 90 -5.55 -11.57 -16.05
N ARG A 91 -5.35 -12.79 -15.52
CA ARG A 91 -5.93 -13.23 -14.24
C ARG A 91 -5.49 -12.34 -13.07
N TRP A 92 -4.29 -11.76 -13.12
CA TRP A 92 -3.83 -10.82 -12.10
C TRP A 92 -4.56 -9.49 -12.15
N TYR A 93 -4.91 -9.02 -13.34
CA TYR A 93 -5.75 -7.83 -13.51
C TYR A 93 -7.17 -8.10 -13.00
N ALA A 94 -7.79 -9.20 -13.42
CA ALA A 94 -9.12 -9.58 -12.98
C ALA A 94 -9.16 -9.81 -11.45
N GLY A 95 -8.16 -10.49 -10.89
CA GLY A 95 -8.06 -10.69 -9.44
C GLY A 95 -7.89 -9.40 -8.66
N SER A 96 -7.13 -8.44 -9.19
CA SER A 96 -6.95 -7.14 -8.53
C SER A 96 -8.20 -6.27 -8.62
N ILE A 97 -8.77 -6.11 -9.83
CA ILE A 97 -9.87 -5.18 -10.10
C ILE A 97 -11.23 -5.72 -9.66
N LEU A 98 -11.44 -7.03 -9.72
CA LEU A 98 -12.73 -7.66 -9.38
C LEU A 98 -12.64 -8.50 -8.10
N GLY A 99 -11.56 -9.25 -7.94
CA GLY A 99 -11.39 -10.14 -6.79
C GLY A 99 -11.25 -9.40 -5.47
N VAL A 100 -10.48 -8.30 -5.42
CA VAL A 100 -10.30 -7.49 -4.21
C VAL A 100 -11.61 -6.83 -3.77
N PRO A 101 -12.35 -6.09 -4.62
CA PRO A 101 -13.65 -5.55 -4.23
C PRO A 101 -14.65 -6.64 -3.82
N ALA A 102 -14.69 -7.77 -4.55
CA ALA A 102 -15.58 -8.88 -4.20
C ALA A 102 -15.26 -9.46 -2.82
N ALA A 103 -13.98 -9.62 -2.47
CA ALA A 103 -13.60 -10.11 -1.14
C ALA A 103 -14.03 -9.14 -0.03
N LEU A 104 -13.93 -7.83 -0.25
CA LEU A 104 -14.40 -6.81 0.70
C LEU A 104 -15.93 -6.85 0.84
N VAL A 105 -16.65 -6.88 -0.27
CA VAL A 105 -18.12 -6.94 -0.29
C VAL A 105 -18.65 -8.21 0.39
N VAL A 106 -18.07 -9.38 0.08
CA VAL A 106 -18.46 -10.65 0.72
C VAL A 106 -18.16 -10.63 2.21
N THR A 107 -17.00 -10.11 2.62
CA THR A 107 -16.67 -10.02 4.05
C THR A 107 -17.65 -9.09 4.77
N SER A 108 -17.93 -7.91 4.21
CA SER A 108 -18.90 -6.96 4.78
C SER A 108 -20.29 -7.57 4.86
N PHE A 109 -20.76 -8.24 3.80
CA PHE A 109 -22.05 -8.92 3.78
C PHE A 109 -22.18 -9.94 4.92
N VAL A 110 -21.13 -10.73 5.18
CA VAL A 110 -21.13 -11.72 6.26
C VAL A 110 -21.11 -11.06 7.64
N LEU A 111 -20.31 -10.01 7.84
CA LEU A 111 -20.18 -9.33 9.13
C LEU A 111 -21.39 -8.48 9.50
N ASN A 112 -22.03 -7.85 8.50
CA ASN A 112 -23.11 -6.88 8.68
C ASN A 112 -24.49 -7.48 8.44
N GLY A 113 -24.66 -8.78 8.71
CA GLY A 113 -25.98 -9.43 8.69
C GLY A 113 -26.65 -9.53 7.32
N GLY A 114 -25.89 -9.39 6.23
CA GLY A 114 -26.38 -9.48 4.86
C GLY A 114 -27.05 -8.21 4.32
N ASP A 115 -26.95 -7.09 5.04
CA ASP A 115 -27.52 -5.81 4.62
C ASP A 115 -26.67 -5.18 3.51
N ILE A 116 -27.02 -5.46 2.25
CA ILE A 116 -26.35 -4.91 1.06
C ILE A 116 -27.37 -4.22 0.16
N HIS A 117 -27.02 -3.02 -0.30
CA HIS A 117 -27.84 -2.23 -1.19
C HIS A 117 -27.27 -2.21 -2.61
N LEU A 118 -28.15 -2.06 -3.59
CA LEU A 118 -27.72 -1.85 -4.97
C LEU A 118 -27.23 -0.40 -5.10
N PRO A 119 -25.96 -0.16 -5.49
CA PRO A 119 -25.44 1.19 -5.60
C PRO A 119 -26.02 1.88 -6.84
N SER A 120 -25.99 3.20 -6.83
CA SER A 120 -26.44 4.03 -7.94
C SER A 120 -25.59 3.82 -9.19
N ALA A 121 -26.15 4.15 -10.36
CA ALA A 121 -25.40 4.16 -11.62
C ALA A 121 -24.13 5.05 -11.54
N MET A 122 -24.16 6.10 -10.71
CA MET A 122 -23.04 7.02 -10.53
C MET A 122 -21.83 6.34 -9.93
N VAL A 123 -22.01 5.43 -8.96
CA VAL A 123 -20.91 4.64 -8.38
C VAL A 123 -20.18 3.88 -9.48
N PHE A 124 -20.91 3.16 -10.34
CA PHE A 124 -20.30 2.41 -11.44
C PHE A 124 -19.54 3.29 -12.43
N VAL A 125 -20.06 4.49 -12.72
CA VAL A 125 -19.38 5.49 -13.56
C VAL A 125 -18.10 6.00 -12.88
N ALA A 126 -18.13 6.21 -11.57
CA ALA A 126 -17.02 6.74 -10.79
C ALA A 126 -15.89 5.73 -10.53
N LEU A 127 -16.16 4.42 -10.61
CA LEU A 127 -15.17 3.38 -10.32
C LEU A 127 -13.90 3.50 -11.17
N VAL A 128 -14.03 3.75 -12.48
CA VAL A 128 -12.88 3.81 -13.39
C VAL A 128 -12.07 5.11 -13.22
N PRO A 129 -12.66 6.31 -13.26
CA PRO A 129 -11.93 7.55 -12.98
C PRO A 129 -11.29 7.55 -11.59
N GLY A 130 -12.01 7.03 -10.59
CA GLY A 130 -11.52 6.87 -9.23
C GLY A 130 -10.29 5.97 -9.14
N LEU A 131 -10.33 4.80 -9.80
CA LEU A 131 -9.20 3.89 -9.83
C LEU A 131 -7.97 4.53 -10.50
N VAL A 132 -8.17 5.25 -11.61
CA VAL A 132 -7.09 5.97 -12.30
C VAL A 132 -6.50 7.05 -11.40
N LEU A 133 -7.34 7.82 -10.71
CA LEU A 133 -6.89 8.82 -9.75
C LEU A 133 -6.07 8.16 -8.64
N GLN A 134 -6.58 7.09 -8.02
CA GLN A 134 -5.91 6.36 -6.93
C GLN A 134 -4.59 5.71 -7.38
N LEU A 135 -4.48 5.24 -8.63
CA LEU A 135 -3.21 4.76 -9.19
C LEU A 135 -2.14 5.84 -9.19
N VAL A 136 -2.52 7.09 -9.43
CA VAL A 136 -1.59 8.22 -9.40
C VAL A 136 -1.39 8.72 -7.96
N THR A 137 -2.44 8.87 -7.16
CA THR A 137 -2.32 9.53 -5.85
C THR A 137 -1.79 8.61 -4.75
N THR A 138 -2.19 7.34 -4.75
CA THR A 138 -1.86 6.38 -3.69
C THR A 138 -0.88 5.34 -4.21
N GLY A 139 -1.24 4.66 -5.31
CA GLY A 139 -0.42 3.59 -5.88
C GLY A 139 1.00 4.08 -6.22
N LEU A 140 1.11 5.15 -7.00
CA LEU A 140 2.40 5.64 -7.46
C LEU A 140 3.21 6.31 -6.34
N ALA A 141 2.55 6.97 -5.39
CA ALA A 141 3.23 7.64 -4.28
C ALA A 141 3.94 6.64 -3.35
N GLU A 142 3.31 5.49 -3.11
CA GLU A 142 3.73 4.56 -2.06
C GLU A 142 4.46 3.31 -2.58
N GLU A 143 3.87 2.64 -3.57
CA GLU A 143 4.30 1.31 -4.02
C GLU A 143 5.75 1.25 -4.53
N PRO A 144 6.26 2.25 -5.27
CA PRO A 144 7.67 2.25 -5.68
C PRO A 144 8.64 2.21 -4.49
N GLY A 145 8.23 2.75 -3.34
CA GLY A 145 9.00 2.68 -2.10
C GLY A 145 8.81 1.34 -1.40
N TRP A 146 7.58 0.96 -1.08
CA TRP A 146 7.33 -0.21 -0.23
C TRP A 146 7.55 -1.53 -0.97
N ARG A 147 6.91 -1.68 -2.13
CA ARG A 147 6.84 -2.96 -2.86
C ARG A 147 8.00 -3.13 -3.82
N ASP A 148 8.53 -2.04 -4.37
CA ASP A 148 9.64 -2.14 -5.33
C ASP A 148 11.03 -1.83 -4.76
N PHE A 149 11.13 -0.91 -3.80
CA PHE A 149 12.41 -0.67 -3.12
C PHE A 149 12.57 -1.57 -1.88
N ALA A 150 11.74 -1.44 -0.86
CA ALA A 150 11.98 -2.08 0.43
C ALA A 150 11.85 -3.61 0.37
N LEU A 151 10.76 -4.12 -0.22
CA LEU A 151 10.49 -5.56 -0.27
C LEU A 151 11.63 -6.36 -0.96
N PRO A 152 12.14 -6.01 -2.16
CA PRO A 152 13.23 -6.74 -2.80
C PRO A 152 14.56 -6.70 -2.04
N HIS A 153 14.75 -5.73 -1.14
CA HIS A 153 15.92 -5.70 -0.24
C HIS A 153 15.71 -6.52 1.04
N LEU A 154 14.46 -6.71 1.48
CA LEU A 154 14.11 -7.49 2.68
C LEU A 154 14.04 -8.99 2.40
N GLN A 155 13.43 -9.41 1.28
CA GLN A 155 13.20 -10.83 0.98
C GLN A 155 14.49 -11.67 0.90
N PRO A 156 15.60 -11.21 0.28
CA PRO A 156 16.84 -11.98 0.26
C PRO A 156 17.49 -12.17 1.64
N LYS A 157 17.23 -11.24 2.59
CA LYS A 157 17.87 -11.25 3.92
C LYS A 157 17.07 -12.04 4.95
N PHE A 158 15.75 -11.92 4.91
CA PHE A 158 14.87 -12.46 5.95
C PHE A 158 13.96 -13.58 5.43
N GLY A 159 13.92 -13.79 4.11
CA GLY A 159 12.90 -14.60 3.45
C GLY A 159 11.61 -13.81 3.20
N PRO A 160 10.70 -14.33 2.37
CA PRO A 160 9.52 -13.61 1.91
C PRO A 160 8.54 -13.26 3.04
N LEU A 161 8.17 -14.24 3.88
CA LEU A 161 7.23 -13.99 4.96
C LEU A 161 7.79 -13.05 6.03
N ARG A 162 8.99 -13.33 6.58
CA ARG A 162 9.59 -12.46 7.61
C ARG A 162 9.92 -11.08 7.07
N GLY A 163 10.41 -10.97 5.83
CA GLY A 163 10.62 -9.68 5.18
C GLY A 163 9.32 -8.88 5.06
N THR A 164 8.21 -9.55 4.75
CA THR A 164 6.88 -8.91 4.73
C THR A 164 6.40 -8.52 6.13
N LEU A 165 6.62 -9.36 7.14
CA LEU A 165 6.27 -9.06 8.54
C LEU A 165 7.13 -7.94 9.15
N ILE A 166 8.26 -7.60 8.54
CA ILE A 166 9.01 -6.38 8.86
C ILE A 166 8.43 -5.18 8.10
N LEU A 167 8.15 -5.33 6.81
CA LEU A 167 7.65 -4.25 5.97
C LEU A 167 6.26 -3.76 6.39
N GLY A 168 5.34 -4.69 6.69
CA GLY A 168 3.95 -4.39 7.01
C GLY A 168 3.78 -3.40 8.17
N PRO A 169 4.36 -3.68 9.36
CA PRO A 169 4.29 -2.76 10.48
C PRO A 169 4.98 -1.43 10.20
N LEU A 170 6.10 -1.41 9.46
CA LEU A 170 6.76 -0.17 9.08
C LEU A 170 5.91 0.67 8.14
N TRP A 171 5.17 0.05 7.23
CA TRP A 171 4.22 0.74 6.39
C TRP A 171 3.02 1.28 7.18
N GLY A 172 2.49 0.52 8.15
CA GLY A 172 1.46 1.01 9.07
C GLY A 172 1.95 2.18 9.94
N LEU A 173 3.13 2.04 10.55
CA LEU A 173 3.75 3.07 11.40
C LEU A 173 4.04 4.37 10.66
N TRP A 174 4.33 4.29 9.37
CA TRP A 174 4.54 5.47 8.54
C TRP A 174 3.32 6.41 8.58
N HIS A 175 2.09 5.89 8.67
CA HIS A 175 0.85 6.66 8.71
C HIS A 175 0.53 7.28 10.08
N VAL A 176 1.22 6.90 11.16
CA VAL A 176 0.83 7.28 12.53
C VAL A 176 0.57 8.77 12.72
N PRO A 177 1.38 9.71 12.17
CA PRO A 177 1.11 11.13 12.33
C PRO A 177 -0.24 11.58 11.74
N LEU A 178 -0.71 10.94 10.67
CA LEU A 178 -1.99 11.29 10.03
C LEU A 178 -3.20 10.98 10.93
N PHE A 179 -3.05 10.10 11.93
CA PHE A 179 -4.12 9.85 12.89
C PHE A 179 -4.45 11.07 13.76
N PHE A 180 -3.56 12.05 13.83
CA PHE A 180 -3.80 13.32 14.52
C PHE A 180 -4.42 14.39 13.59
N SER A 181 -5.15 13.95 12.57
CA SER A 181 -5.87 14.78 11.61
C SER A 181 -7.24 14.19 11.26
N GLU A 182 -8.06 14.92 10.52
CA GLU A 182 -9.35 14.46 10.00
C GLU A 182 -9.21 13.19 9.15
N TRP A 183 -8.03 12.92 8.58
CA TRP A 183 -7.75 11.66 7.87
C TRP A 183 -7.93 10.44 8.78
N GLY A 184 -7.50 10.54 10.03
CA GLY A 184 -7.63 9.46 11.00
C GLY A 184 -8.75 9.68 12.00
N HIS A 185 -9.68 10.61 11.75
CA HIS A 185 -10.79 10.94 12.64
C HIS A 185 -10.33 11.46 14.02
N TRP A 186 -9.37 12.39 14.02
CA TRP A 186 -9.04 13.13 15.24
C TRP A 186 -10.18 14.09 15.62
N PRO A 187 -10.54 14.24 16.92
CA PRO A 187 -9.94 13.62 18.11
C PRO A 187 -10.55 12.28 18.56
N GLU A 188 -11.50 11.71 17.82
CA GLU A 188 -12.20 10.48 18.19
C GLU A 188 -11.33 9.21 18.08
N VAL A 189 -10.25 9.27 17.31
CA VAL A 189 -9.28 8.18 17.13
C VAL A 189 -8.78 7.63 18.47
N THR A 190 -8.62 6.31 18.54
CA THR A 190 -8.03 5.64 19.71
C THR A 190 -6.71 4.96 19.36
N VAL A 191 -5.91 4.63 20.38
CA VAL A 191 -4.71 3.79 20.21
C VAL A 191 -5.06 2.44 19.57
N TRP A 192 -6.25 1.90 19.85
CA TRP A 192 -6.70 0.64 19.26
C TRP A 192 -6.96 0.76 17.76
N THR A 193 -7.52 1.87 17.30
CA THR A 193 -7.68 2.18 15.87
C THR A 193 -6.33 2.15 15.14
N ILE A 194 -5.28 2.71 15.76
CA ILE A 194 -3.93 2.70 15.20
C ILE A 194 -3.35 1.27 15.18
N VAL A 195 -3.53 0.51 16.26
CA VAL A 195 -3.06 -0.89 16.35
C VAL A 195 -3.77 -1.77 15.31
N GLU A 196 -5.08 -1.62 15.15
CA GLU A 196 -5.88 -2.30 14.13
C GLU A 196 -5.41 -1.96 12.72
N PHE A 197 -5.13 -0.69 12.45
CA PHE A 197 -4.59 -0.26 11.15
C PHE A 197 -3.22 -0.87 10.86
N ILE A 198 -2.32 -0.91 11.86
CA ILE A 198 -1.01 -1.55 11.72
C ILE A 198 -1.15 -3.06 11.49
N ALA A 199 -2.08 -3.72 12.20
CA ALA A 199 -2.38 -5.14 11.97
C ALA A 199 -2.91 -5.38 10.55
N THR A 200 -3.85 -4.54 10.10
CA THR A 200 -4.45 -4.60 8.76
C THR A 200 -3.42 -4.40 7.67
N THR A 201 -2.61 -3.34 7.74
CA THR A 201 -1.52 -3.09 6.77
C THR A 201 -0.49 -4.22 6.74
N THR A 202 -0.23 -4.86 7.89
CA THR A 202 0.65 -6.03 7.97
C THR A 202 0.06 -7.25 7.27
N LEU A 203 -1.20 -7.58 7.54
CA LEU A 203 -1.90 -8.69 6.89
C LEU A 203 -2.07 -8.45 5.39
N PHE A 204 -2.46 -7.24 5.01
CA PHE A 204 -2.59 -6.84 3.61
C PHE A 204 -1.25 -6.90 2.86
N SER A 205 -0.14 -6.56 3.52
CA SER A 205 1.20 -6.68 2.94
C SER A 205 1.55 -8.12 2.54
N ILE A 206 1.01 -9.15 3.22
CA ILE A 206 1.21 -10.56 2.85
C ILE A 206 0.57 -10.86 1.49
N LEU A 207 -0.67 -10.41 1.27
CA LEU A 207 -1.35 -10.53 -0.02
C LEU A 207 -0.57 -9.76 -1.10
N MET A 208 -0.20 -8.51 -0.83
CA MET A 208 0.56 -7.66 -1.75
C MET A 208 1.90 -8.29 -2.15
N THR A 209 2.68 -8.80 -1.19
CA THR A 209 3.94 -9.51 -1.47
C THR A 209 3.72 -10.72 -2.37
N TRP A 210 2.69 -11.53 -2.10
CA TRP A 210 2.40 -12.69 -2.92
C TRP A 210 2.02 -12.32 -4.36
N VAL A 211 1.13 -11.33 -4.53
CA VAL A 211 0.76 -10.83 -5.85
C VAL A 211 1.97 -10.25 -6.58
N PHE A 212 2.77 -9.44 -5.90
CA PHE A 212 3.98 -8.85 -6.47
C PHE A 212 4.96 -9.94 -6.93
N ASN A 213 5.29 -10.91 -6.09
CA ASN A 213 6.19 -12.00 -6.46
C ASN A 213 5.65 -12.86 -7.61
N ARG A 214 4.35 -13.19 -7.61
CA ARG A 214 3.74 -14.08 -8.62
C ARG A 214 3.41 -13.41 -9.95
N SER A 215 3.23 -12.10 -9.96
CA SER A 215 3.15 -11.28 -11.19
C SER A 215 4.53 -11.03 -11.81
N GLY A 216 5.59 -11.62 -11.26
CA GLY A 216 6.96 -11.41 -11.70
C GLY A 216 7.49 -10.04 -11.29
N GLU A 217 7.09 -9.53 -10.12
CA GLU A 217 7.46 -8.21 -9.62
C GLU A 217 6.91 -7.07 -10.50
N SER A 218 5.65 -7.22 -10.93
CA SER A 218 4.93 -6.17 -11.62
C SER A 218 4.40 -5.16 -10.62
N LEU A 219 4.93 -3.94 -10.68
CA LEU A 219 4.50 -2.86 -9.81
C LEU A 219 3.09 -2.35 -10.14
N PRO A 220 2.67 -2.23 -11.42
CA PRO A 220 1.28 -1.91 -11.77
C PRO A 220 0.25 -2.84 -11.14
N ILE A 221 0.52 -4.15 -11.10
CA ILE A 221 -0.41 -5.10 -10.48
C ILE A 221 -0.48 -4.89 -8.96
N ALA A 222 0.66 -4.66 -8.29
CA ALA A 222 0.65 -4.32 -6.87
C ALA A 222 -0.16 -3.03 -6.61
N MET A 223 0.09 -1.97 -7.39
CA MET A 223 -0.67 -0.72 -7.32
C MET A 223 -2.16 -0.95 -7.54
N LEU A 224 -2.57 -1.81 -8.48
CA LEU A 224 -3.97 -2.15 -8.71
C LEU A 224 -4.59 -2.85 -7.49
N VAL A 225 -3.89 -3.76 -6.82
CA VAL A 225 -4.42 -4.41 -5.60
C VAL A 225 -4.62 -3.39 -4.49
N HIS A 226 -3.62 -2.55 -4.22
CA HIS A 226 -3.71 -1.48 -3.22
C HIS A 226 -4.88 -0.55 -3.53
N THR A 227 -4.86 0.04 -4.71
CA THR A 227 -5.85 1.05 -5.10
C THR A 227 -7.25 0.49 -5.30
N SER A 228 -7.42 -0.81 -5.58
CA SER A 228 -8.74 -1.44 -5.61
C SER A 228 -9.38 -1.48 -4.23
N VAL A 229 -8.61 -1.63 -3.15
CA VAL A 229 -9.12 -1.48 -1.78
C VAL A 229 -9.59 -0.04 -1.57
N ASN A 230 -8.70 0.94 -1.79
CA ASN A 230 -9.03 2.35 -1.56
C ASN A 230 -10.23 2.80 -2.42
N ASN A 231 -10.27 2.40 -3.68
CA ASN A 231 -11.34 2.77 -4.60
C ASN A 231 -12.69 2.18 -4.17
N THR A 232 -12.71 0.93 -3.71
CA THR A 232 -13.93 0.29 -3.19
C THR A 232 -14.44 1.03 -1.95
N MET A 233 -13.54 1.31 -1.00
CA MET A 233 -13.89 2.00 0.24
C MET A 233 -14.34 3.45 0.02
N SER A 234 -13.65 4.19 -0.84
CA SER A 234 -13.92 5.62 -1.05
C SER A 234 -15.10 5.91 -1.97
N ILE A 235 -15.47 5.00 -2.88
CA ILE A 235 -16.49 5.28 -3.91
C ILE A 235 -17.74 4.42 -3.74
N ALA A 236 -17.59 3.12 -3.50
CA ALA A 236 -18.72 2.19 -3.54
C ALA A 236 -19.29 1.89 -2.15
N TRP A 237 -18.47 1.97 -1.11
CA TRP A 237 -18.81 1.42 0.20
C TRP A 237 -20.06 2.04 0.83
N THR A 238 -20.14 3.36 0.89
CA THR A 238 -21.23 4.07 1.57
C THR A 238 -22.59 3.82 0.96
N GLU A 239 -22.66 3.55 -0.36
CA GLU A 239 -23.90 3.17 -1.03
C GLU A 239 -24.20 1.66 -0.94
N LEU A 240 -23.17 0.81 -0.90
CA LEU A 240 -23.34 -0.64 -0.74
C LEU A 240 -23.78 -1.02 0.68
N PHE A 241 -23.23 -0.33 1.69
CA PHE A 241 -23.38 -0.64 3.10
C PHE A 241 -23.67 0.64 3.92
N PRO A 242 -24.80 1.34 3.67
CA PRO A 242 -25.11 2.63 4.28
C PRO A 242 -25.31 2.60 5.80
N SER A 243 -25.57 1.42 6.36
CA SER A 243 -25.73 1.18 7.79
C SER A 243 -24.41 0.96 8.54
N THR A 244 -23.28 0.81 7.82
CA THR A 244 -21.98 0.52 8.43
C THR A 244 -21.29 1.76 8.97
N THR A 245 -20.64 1.60 10.12
CA THR A 245 -19.81 2.60 10.78
C THR A 245 -18.36 2.56 10.28
N VAL A 246 -17.54 3.54 10.67
CA VAL A 246 -16.09 3.53 10.38
C VAL A 246 -15.40 2.31 11.00
N ASP A 247 -15.84 1.88 12.19
CA ASP A 247 -15.31 0.70 12.86
C ASP A 247 -15.67 -0.59 12.10
N ASP A 248 -16.88 -0.68 11.52
CA ASP A 248 -17.28 -1.81 10.69
C ASP A 248 -16.45 -1.91 9.40
N ILE A 249 -16.09 -0.77 8.81
CA ILE A 249 -15.20 -0.70 7.64
C ILE A 249 -13.80 -1.21 8.02
N ALA A 250 -13.25 -0.71 9.13
CA ALA A 250 -11.93 -1.11 9.63
C ALA A 250 -11.89 -2.61 9.93
N LEU A 251 -12.89 -3.12 10.66
CA LEU A 251 -13.02 -4.54 10.98
C LEU A 251 -13.16 -5.39 9.72
N THR A 252 -13.97 -4.96 8.75
CA THR A 252 -14.12 -5.70 7.49
C THR A 252 -12.79 -5.78 6.75
N PHE A 253 -12.02 -4.69 6.71
CA PHE A 253 -10.72 -4.70 6.05
C PHE A 253 -9.72 -5.60 6.78
N LEU A 254 -9.70 -5.54 8.12
CA LEU A 254 -8.87 -6.40 8.96
C LEU A 254 -9.18 -7.88 8.71
N VAL A 255 -10.46 -8.26 8.78
CA VAL A 255 -10.91 -9.65 8.59
C VAL A 255 -10.62 -10.12 7.17
N SER A 256 -10.96 -9.32 6.15
CA SER A 256 -10.70 -9.68 4.74
C SER A 256 -9.21 -9.86 4.48
N SER A 257 -8.37 -8.94 4.98
CA SER A 257 -6.91 -9.04 4.89
C SER A 257 -6.37 -10.24 5.65
N GLY A 258 -6.91 -10.54 6.83
CA GLY A 258 -6.53 -11.70 7.64
C GLY A 258 -6.84 -13.02 6.96
N VAL A 259 -8.04 -13.16 6.39
CA VAL A 259 -8.44 -14.34 5.61
C VAL A 259 -7.55 -14.50 4.38
N ALA A 260 -7.33 -13.43 3.60
CA ALA A 260 -6.46 -13.46 2.43
C ALA A 260 -5.02 -13.83 2.81
N ALA A 261 -4.47 -13.25 3.88
CA ALA A 261 -3.15 -13.57 4.39
C ALA A 261 -3.04 -15.03 4.83
N ALA A 262 -4.02 -15.55 5.59
CA ALA A 262 -4.04 -16.95 6.02
C ALA A 262 -4.06 -17.90 4.83
N VAL A 263 -4.96 -17.67 3.86
CA VAL A 263 -5.05 -18.46 2.62
C VAL A 263 -3.73 -18.45 1.87
N VAL A 264 -3.12 -17.27 1.67
CA VAL A 264 -1.84 -17.14 0.95
C VAL A 264 -0.70 -17.83 1.70
N VAL A 265 -0.59 -17.65 3.01
CA VAL A 265 0.47 -18.27 3.83
C VAL A 265 0.35 -19.79 3.81
N ILE A 266 -0.86 -20.33 3.99
CA ILE A 266 -1.12 -21.76 3.96
C ILE A 266 -0.83 -22.33 2.56
N ALA A 267 -1.42 -21.74 1.52
CA ALA A 267 -1.29 -22.22 0.14
C ALA A 267 0.16 -22.16 -0.37
N THR A 268 0.95 -21.19 0.09
CA THR A 268 2.35 -21.03 -0.31
C THR A 268 3.35 -21.61 0.68
N ARG A 269 2.88 -22.16 1.81
CA ARG A 269 3.72 -22.62 2.94
C ARG A 269 4.72 -21.53 3.39
N GLY A 270 4.25 -20.29 3.46
CA GLY A 270 5.04 -19.11 3.82
C GLY A 270 6.04 -18.62 2.76
N ARG A 271 6.06 -19.20 1.55
CA ARG A 271 6.97 -18.75 0.48
C ARG A 271 6.47 -17.50 -0.26
N LEU A 272 5.19 -17.17 -0.16
CA LEU A 272 4.56 -16.00 -0.79
C LEU A 272 4.92 -15.86 -2.28
N GLY A 273 5.09 -16.97 -3.00
CA GLY A 273 5.44 -16.96 -4.42
C GLY A 273 6.86 -16.46 -4.77
N TYR A 274 7.70 -16.18 -3.77
CA TYR A 274 9.06 -15.69 -3.97
C TYR A 274 9.92 -16.75 -4.66
N ARG A 275 10.60 -16.33 -5.73
CA ARG A 275 11.61 -17.12 -6.42
C ARG A 275 12.95 -16.46 -6.12
N SER A 276 13.78 -17.12 -5.31
CA SER A 276 15.14 -16.66 -5.09
C SER A 276 15.83 -16.49 -6.45
N PRO A 277 16.59 -15.40 -6.67
CA PRO A 277 17.44 -15.32 -7.85
C PRO A 277 18.33 -16.56 -7.88
N GLU A 278 18.24 -17.37 -8.93
CA GLU A 278 19.18 -18.47 -9.14
C GLU A 278 20.59 -17.86 -9.17
N VAL A 279 21.46 -18.34 -8.28
CA VAL A 279 22.90 -18.17 -8.48
C VAL A 279 23.20 -18.87 -9.81
N PRO A 280 23.73 -18.18 -10.84
CA PRO A 280 24.11 -18.85 -12.07
C PRO A 280 25.02 -20.03 -11.69
N ALA A 281 24.65 -21.25 -12.10
CA ALA A 281 25.49 -22.41 -11.89
C ALA A 281 26.89 -22.05 -12.40
N SER A 282 27.89 -22.12 -11.51
CA SER A 282 29.28 -21.90 -11.87
C SER A 282 29.57 -22.72 -13.12
N ALA A 283 29.96 -22.05 -14.21
CA ALA A 283 30.36 -22.72 -15.44
C ALA A 283 31.38 -23.81 -15.08
N PRO A 284 31.26 -25.04 -15.62
CA PRO A 284 32.23 -26.08 -15.34
C PRO A 284 33.62 -25.55 -15.69
N ALA A 285 34.55 -25.69 -14.74
CA ALA A 285 35.94 -25.31 -14.93
C ALA A 285 36.44 -25.95 -16.23
N LEU A 286 36.91 -25.13 -17.16
CA LEU A 286 37.56 -25.63 -18.37
C LEU A 286 38.74 -26.51 -17.93
N PRO A 287 38.84 -27.77 -18.39
CA PRO A 287 40.00 -28.59 -18.09
C PRO A 287 41.25 -27.89 -18.62
N GLY A 288 42.24 -27.77 -17.73
CA GLY A 288 43.48 -27.04 -17.97
C GLY A 288 44.20 -27.47 -19.25
N ARG A 289 44.82 -26.49 -19.89
CA ARG A 289 45.92 -26.69 -20.84
C ARG A 289 47.14 -25.96 -20.30
#